data_AF-A0A1F6N4Y6-F1
#
_entry.id   AF-A0A1F6N4Y6-F1
#
_cell.length_a   1.000
_cell.length_b   1.000
_cell.length_c   1.000
_cell.angle_alpha   90.00
_cell.angle_beta   90.00
_cell.angle_gamma   90.00
#
_symmetry.space_group_name_H-M   'P 1'
#
loop_
_entity.id
_entity.type
_entity.pdbx_description
1 polymer ?
#
loop_
_entity_poly.entity_id
_entity_poly.type
_entity_poly.pdbx_seq_one_letter_code
_entity_poly.pdbx_strand_id
1 'polypeptide(L)'
;MERADILISIKRTLAYFDQFSYPLTAEELFDFLWQPAEKIQWREFLNILENAVTNGHCVSVFSYYLLPGREECAEKRQRSLLLVESKLALARRAAKLLGTVPFVRGIFVCNTVAAGWPTTDSDIDVLVIVQTDRLWLARLLVTGMASLCNVRRGKKYIADRICLSFYLTDSHLSLADVRIAAPDIYLTYWLYQLVPIFDEAEILEKLHSANQWTHAYIPNAAVKQKFHPDKIIILHPVWRFLKHGLEKIIQNKIGVRLENICRSFQLKRIAKQPHNIPPAVVISNTMLKFHEDDRRAEYQHVWLAHPATFIDVEENTI
;
A
#
# COMPACT_ATOMS: atom_id res chain seq x y z
N MET A 1 30.56 -10.73 11.59
CA MET A 1 29.49 -9.79 11.97
C MET A 1 28.63 -9.46 10.77
N GLU A 2 29.15 -8.74 9.77
CA GLU A 2 28.39 -8.22 8.62
C GLU A 2 27.51 -9.26 7.86
N ARG A 3 28.03 -10.46 7.58
CA ARG A 3 27.25 -11.54 6.90
C ARG A 3 26.14 -12.14 7.77
N ALA A 4 26.37 -12.24 9.09
CA ALA A 4 25.38 -12.77 10.02
C ALA A 4 24.20 -11.80 10.16
N ASP A 5 24.50 -10.49 10.15
CA ASP A 5 23.50 -9.43 10.23
C ASP A 5 22.53 -9.46 9.03
N ILE A 6 23.05 -9.66 7.81
CA ILE A 6 22.22 -9.76 6.60
C ILE A 6 21.37 -11.03 6.59
N LEU A 7 21.91 -12.16 7.06
CA LEU A 7 21.13 -13.39 7.20
C LEU A 7 19.97 -13.21 8.18
N ILE A 8 20.19 -12.51 9.30
CA ILE A 8 19.14 -12.13 10.26
C ILE A 8 18.08 -11.28 9.55
N SER A 9 18.48 -10.27 8.77
CA SER A 9 17.56 -9.43 7.99
C SER A 9 16.76 -10.23 6.96
N ILE A 10 17.38 -11.18 6.24
CA ILE A 10 16.68 -12.07 5.30
C ILE A 10 15.60 -12.87 6.03
N LYS A 11 15.95 -13.53 7.13
CA LYS A 11 15.00 -14.35 7.91
C LYS A 11 13.86 -13.52 8.48
N ARG A 12 14.16 -12.34 9.03
CA ARG A 12 13.14 -11.39 9.53
C ARG A 12 12.19 -10.91 8.44
N THR A 13 12.73 -10.64 7.26
CA THR A 13 11.94 -10.23 6.09
C THR A 13 11.01 -11.38 5.67
N LEU A 14 11.56 -12.57 5.45
CA LEU A 14 10.77 -13.75 5.07
C LEU A 14 9.70 -14.09 6.12
N ALA A 15 10.02 -14.01 7.41
CA ALA A 15 9.07 -14.23 8.50
C ALA A 15 7.87 -13.27 8.45
N TYR A 16 8.07 -12.01 8.06
CA TYR A 16 6.95 -11.08 7.90
C TYR A 16 6.01 -11.52 6.78
N PHE A 17 6.56 -11.82 5.59
CA PHE A 17 5.76 -12.17 4.41
C PHE A 17 5.16 -13.57 4.46
N ASP A 18 5.77 -14.47 5.23
CA ASP A 18 5.27 -15.82 5.48
C ASP A 18 3.85 -15.81 6.10
N GLN A 19 3.53 -14.81 6.94
CA GLN A 19 2.20 -14.60 7.51
C GLN A 19 1.10 -14.49 6.44
N PHE A 20 1.45 -14.03 5.24
CA PHE A 20 0.54 -13.84 4.12
C PHE A 20 0.67 -14.92 3.05
N SER A 21 1.43 -15.99 3.32
CA SER A 21 1.79 -17.01 2.32
C SER A 21 2.40 -16.37 1.05
N TYR A 22 3.24 -15.36 1.24
CA TYR A 22 3.81 -14.56 0.16
C TYR A 22 5.33 -14.75 0.06
N PRO A 23 5.79 -15.77 -0.67
CA PRO A 23 7.20 -15.96 -0.90
C PRO A 23 7.71 -14.86 -1.86
N LEU A 24 8.96 -14.44 -1.68
CA LEU A 24 9.53 -13.26 -2.35
C LEU A 24 10.47 -13.66 -3.47
N THR A 25 10.53 -12.89 -4.56
CA THR A 25 11.67 -13.04 -5.50
C THR A 25 12.96 -12.51 -4.86
N ALA A 26 14.11 -12.77 -5.48
CA ALA A 26 15.38 -12.21 -5.00
C ALA A 26 15.36 -10.67 -4.99
N GLU A 27 14.77 -10.04 -6.00
CA GLU A 27 14.64 -8.59 -6.12
C GLU A 27 13.70 -8.03 -5.05
N GLU A 28 12.55 -8.66 -4.83
CA GLU A 28 11.62 -8.26 -3.77
C GLU A 28 12.26 -8.38 -2.40
N LEU A 29 12.99 -9.49 -2.13
CA LEU A 29 13.68 -9.71 -0.86
C LEU A 29 14.82 -8.72 -0.63
N PHE A 30 15.53 -8.32 -1.68
CA PHE A 30 16.55 -7.28 -1.59
C PHE A 30 15.95 -5.90 -1.30
N ASP A 31 14.90 -5.52 -2.03
CA ASP A 31 14.21 -4.23 -1.83
C ASP A 31 13.59 -4.14 -0.43
N PHE A 32 13.01 -5.24 0.03
CA PHE A 32 12.30 -5.33 1.30
C PHE A 32 13.19 -5.78 2.46
N LEU A 33 14.50 -5.86 2.26
CA LEU A 33 15.41 -6.34 3.29
C LEU A 33 15.28 -5.49 4.57
N TRP A 34 14.80 -6.12 5.64
CA TRP A 34 14.46 -5.45 6.89
C TRP A 34 15.68 -5.18 7.78
N GLN A 35 15.96 -3.91 8.01
CA GLN A 35 16.99 -3.36 8.88
C GLN A 35 18.35 -4.08 8.74
N PRO A 36 18.93 -4.17 7.53
CA PRO A 36 20.33 -4.55 7.42
C PRO A 36 21.19 -3.51 8.14
N ALA A 37 22.30 -3.94 8.74
CA ALA A 37 23.21 -3.04 9.45
C ALA A 37 23.69 -1.89 8.54
N GLU A 38 23.95 -2.21 7.27
CA GLU A 38 24.28 -1.25 6.22
C GLU A 38 23.55 -1.56 4.91
N LYS A 39 23.52 -0.59 4.00
CA LYS A 39 22.96 -0.81 2.67
C LYS A 39 23.85 -1.76 1.88
N ILE A 40 23.33 -2.94 1.59
CA ILE A 40 24.05 -3.98 0.86
C ILE A 40 23.99 -3.82 -0.66
N GLN A 41 25.04 -4.23 -1.36
CA GLN A 41 25.06 -4.29 -2.83
C GLN A 41 24.41 -5.58 -3.35
N TRP A 42 23.75 -5.49 -4.51
CA TRP A 42 23.01 -6.62 -5.10
C TRP A 42 23.83 -7.92 -5.21
N ARG A 43 25.07 -7.82 -5.73
CA ARG A 43 25.94 -9.00 -5.91
C ARG A 43 26.29 -9.68 -4.59
N GLU A 44 26.55 -8.88 -3.55
CA GLU A 44 26.87 -9.42 -2.23
C GLU A 44 25.65 -10.07 -1.58
N PHE A 45 24.48 -9.42 -1.70
CA PHE A 45 23.21 -9.98 -1.25
C PHE A 45 22.93 -11.34 -1.90
N LEU A 46 23.12 -11.49 -3.21
CA LEU A 46 22.93 -12.76 -3.90
C LEU A 46 23.85 -13.86 -3.37
N ASN A 47 25.13 -13.56 -3.13
CA ASN A 47 26.06 -14.53 -2.54
C ASN A 47 25.60 -14.98 -1.14
N ILE A 48 25.11 -14.04 -0.32
CA ILE A 48 24.61 -14.37 1.03
C ILE A 48 23.31 -15.17 0.93
N LEU A 49 22.41 -14.82 0.01
CA LEU A 49 21.16 -15.53 -0.22
C LEU A 49 21.40 -16.97 -0.71
N GLU A 50 22.34 -17.17 -1.63
CA GLU A 50 22.74 -18.51 -2.09
C GLU A 50 23.27 -19.35 -0.94
N ASN A 51 24.18 -18.80 -0.12
CA ASN A 51 24.66 -19.48 1.08
C ASN A 51 23.54 -19.77 2.10
N ALA A 52 22.56 -18.88 2.24
CA ALA A 52 21.41 -19.09 3.11
C ALA A 52 20.56 -20.29 2.62
N VAL A 53 20.41 -20.46 1.31
CA VAL A 53 19.74 -21.62 0.72
C VAL A 53 20.55 -22.89 0.93
N THR A 54 21.85 -22.88 0.63
CA THR A 54 22.72 -24.07 0.78
C THR A 54 22.77 -24.58 2.22
N ASN A 55 22.75 -23.67 3.20
CA ASN A 55 22.75 -24.01 4.62
C ASN A 55 21.35 -24.25 5.20
N GLY A 56 20.30 -24.31 4.37
CA GLY A 56 18.94 -24.64 4.79
C GLY A 56 18.24 -23.55 5.63
N HIS A 57 18.75 -22.32 5.63
CA HIS A 57 18.11 -21.20 6.33
C HIS A 57 16.89 -20.64 5.59
N CYS A 58 16.85 -20.81 4.28
CA CYS A 58 15.69 -20.56 3.42
C CYS A 58 15.69 -21.58 2.28
N VAL A 59 14.59 -21.67 1.55
CA VAL A 59 14.47 -22.54 0.37
C VAL A 59 14.05 -21.73 -0.84
N SER A 60 14.44 -22.19 -2.03
CA SER A 60 14.08 -21.59 -3.31
C SER A 60 13.15 -22.52 -4.08
N VAL A 61 11.94 -22.04 -4.40
CA VAL A 61 10.91 -22.78 -5.16
C VAL A 61 10.33 -21.85 -6.22
N PHE A 62 10.38 -22.25 -7.49
CA PHE A 62 9.93 -21.43 -8.63
C PHE A 62 10.52 -20.00 -8.65
N SER A 63 11.79 -19.87 -8.28
CA SER A 63 12.50 -18.58 -8.13
C SER A 63 11.99 -17.67 -7.02
N TYR A 64 11.12 -18.18 -6.14
CA TYR A 64 10.76 -17.53 -4.89
C TYR A 64 11.57 -18.09 -3.72
N TYR A 65 11.88 -17.22 -2.77
CA TYR A 65 12.53 -17.53 -1.51
C TYR A 65 11.53 -17.48 -0.38
N LEU A 66 11.60 -18.48 0.50
CA LEU A 66 10.69 -18.69 1.61
C LEU A 66 11.39 -19.42 2.76
N LEU A 67 10.74 -19.47 3.91
CA LEU A 67 11.20 -20.26 5.03
C LEU A 67 11.00 -21.76 4.76
N PRO A 68 11.88 -22.65 5.25
CA PRO A 68 11.73 -24.09 5.04
C PRO A 68 10.39 -24.63 5.56
N GLY A 69 9.80 -25.60 4.85
CA GLY A 69 8.52 -26.24 5.24
C GLY A 69 7.26 -25.45 4.87
N ARG A 70 7.39 -24.43 4.01
CA ARG A 70 6.31 -23.57 3.51
C ARG A 70 6.22 -23.55 1.98
N GLU A 71 6.74 -24.59 1.33
CA GLU A 71 6.88 -24.69 -0.12
C GLU A 71 5.55 -24.56 -0.86
N GLU A 72 4.43 -24.93 -0.24
CA GLU A 72 3.09 -24.76 -0.79
C GLU A 72 2.68 -23.29 -1.00
N CYS A 73 3.34 -22.35 -0.31
CA CYS A 73 3.13 -20.92 -0.50
C CYS A 73 3.56 -20.45 -1.90
N ALA A 74 4.55 -21.10 -2.54
CA ALA A 74 4.98 -20.78 -3.89
C ALA A 74 3.87 -20.99 -4.93
N GLU A 75 3.11 -22.08 -4.81
CA GLU A 75 1.96 -22.33 -5.67
C GLU A 75 0.82 -21.33 -5.42
N LYS A 76 0.53 -21.03 -4.14
CA LYS A 76 -0.49 -20.03 -3.77
C LYS A 76 -0.15 -18.68 -4.41
N ARG A 77 1.11 -18.27 -4.36
CA ARG A 77 1.61 -17.04 -4.99
C ARG A 77 1.38 -17.04 -6.49
N GLN A 78 1.76 -18.09 -7.20
CA GLN A 78 1.51 -18.19 -8.64
C GLN A 78 0.04 -18.08 -8.99
N ARG A 79 -0.83 -18.79 -8.26
CA ARG A 79 -2.30 -18.73 -8.49
C ARG A 79 -2.87 -17.33 -8.21
N SER A 80 -2.32 -16.61 -7.22
CA SER A 80 -2.75 -15.26 -6.88
C SER A 80 -2.45 -14.23 -7.98
N LEU A 81 -1.45 -14.45 -8.84
CA LEU A 81 -1.07 -13.49 -9.90
C LEU A 81 -2.23 -13.17 -10.86
N LEU A 82 -3.03 -14.18 -11.23
CA LEU A 82 -4.20 -14.01 -12.09
C LEU A 82 -5.29 -13.19 -11.40
N LEU A 83 -5.48 -13.39 -10.09
CA LEU A 83 -6.43 -12.61 -9.29
C LEU A 83 -5.95 -11.15 -9.12
N VAL A 84 -4.66 -10.95 -8.89
CA VAL A 84 -4.06 -9.61 -8.79
C VAL A 84 -4.25 -8.86 -10.11
N GLU A 85 -3.86 -9.43 -11.24
CA GLU A 85 -3.97 -8.74 -12.53
C GLU A 85 -5.42 -8.48 -12.95
N SER A 86 -6.35 -9.40 -12.67
CA SER A 86 -7.77 -9.17 -12.95
C SER A 86 -8.35 -8.03 -12.11
N LYS A 87 -8.03 -7.98 -10.80
CA LYS A 87 -8.44 -6.88 -9.90
C LYS A 87 -7.76 -5.55 -10.26
N LEU A 88 -6.48 -5.57 -10.64
CA LEU A 88 -5.79 -4.37 -11.13
C LEU A 88 -6.39 -3.86 -12.45
N ALA A 89 -6.84 -4.74 -13.35
CA ALA A 89 -7.54 -4.33 -14.56
C ALA A 89 -8.86 -3.62 -14.25
N LEU A 90 -9.61 -4.07 -13.24
CA LEU A 90 -10.81 -3.39 -12.75
C LEU A 90 -10.47 -2.03 -12.11
N ALA A 91 -9.41 -1.99 -11.29
CA ALA A 91 -8.90 -0.75 -10.70
C ALA A 91 -8.54 0.29 -11.77
N ARG A 92 -7.84 -0.13 -12.84
CA ARG A 92 -7.50 0.73 -13.99
C ARG A 92 -8.75 1.27 -14.69
N ARG A 93 -9.78 0.44 -14.90
CA ARG A 93 -11.05 0.87 -15.48
C ARG A 93 -11.75 1.91 -14.60
N ALA A 94 -11.80 1.68 -13.30
CA ALA A 94 -12.36 2.63 -12.36
C ALA A 94 -11.55 3.93 -12.33
N ALA A 95 -10.21 3.86 -12.31
CA ALA A 95 -9.34 5.02 -12.29
C ALA A 95 -9.45 5.92 -13.53
N LYS A 96 -9.71 5.36 -14.72
CA LYS A 96 -10.03 6.16 -15.93
C LYS A 96 -11.22 7.09 -15.72
N LEU A 97 -12.22 6.62 -14.97
CA LEU A 97 -13.38 7.41 -14.59
C LEU A 97 -13.02 8.34 -13.42
N LEU A 98 -12.56 7.77 -12.29
CA LEU A 98 -12.26 8.49 -11.05
C LEU A 98 -11.22 9.60 -11.20
N GLY A 99 -10.22 9.43 -12.06
CA GLY A 99 -9.19 10.43 -12.32
C GLY A 99 -9.72 11.72 -12.98
N THR A 100 -10.88 11.66 -13.65
CA THR A 100 -11.55 12.84 -14.23
C THR A 100 -12.20 13.75 -13.19
N VAL A 101 -12.37 13.29 -11.94
CA VAL A 101 -12.96 14.12 -10.88
C VAL A 101 -12.02 15.28 -10.56
N PRO A 102 -12.57 16.51 -10.48
CA PRO A 102 -11.82 17.67 -10.01
C PRO A 102 -11.10 17.40 -8.68
N PHE A 103 -9.89 17.92 -8.56
CA PHE A 103 -9.03 17.87 -7.37
C PHE A 103 -8.43 16.50 -7.03
N VAL A 104 -8.74 15.42 -7.76
CA VAL A 104 -8.03 14.14 -7.61
C VAL A 104 -6.65 14.27 -8.25
N ARG A 105 -5.59 14.00 -7.49
CA ARG A 105 -4.18 14.09 -7.94
C ARG A 105 -3.54 12.72 -8.12
N GLY A 106 -3.96 11.72 -7.36
CA GLY A 106 -3.47 10.35 -7.49
C GLY A 106 -4.46 9.30 -6.98
N ILE A 107 -4.38 8.10 -7.54
CA ILE A 107 -5.13 6.90 -7.11
C ILE A 107 -4.17 5.72 -7.11
N PHE A 108 -4.03 5.10 -5.95
CA PHE A 108 -3.14 3.97 -5.70
C PHE A 108 -3.95 2.79 -5.19
N VAL A 109 -3.74 1.60 -5.74
CA VAL A 109 -4.27 0.38 -5.13
C VAL A 109 -3.39 0.04 -3.94
N CYS A 110 -4.00 -0.39 -2.84
CA CYS A 110 -3.31 -0.69 -1.59
C CYS A 110 -3.83 -2.00 -0.95
N ASN A 111 -3.30 -2.37 0.22
CA ASN A 111 -3.65 -3.59 0.96
C ASN A 111 -3.48 -4.87 0.13
N THR A 112 -4.38 -5.84 0.26
CA THR A 112 -4.20 -7.22 -0.24
C THR A 112 -3.97 -7.32 -1.74
N VAL A 113 -4.65 -6.51 -2.56
CA VAL A 113 -4.48 -6.51 -4.02
C VAL A 113 -3.10 -5.97 -4.40
N ALA A 114 -2.68 -4.87 -3.77
CA ALA A 114 -1.39 -4.24 -4.04
C ALA A 114 -0.21 -5.07 -3.52
N ALA A 115 -0.40 -5.64 -2.33
CA ALA A 115 0.56 -6.51 -1.69
C ALA A 115 0.67 -7.87 -2.39
N GLY A 116 -0.37 -8.28 -3.11
CA GLY A 116 -0.34 -9.41 -4.05
C GLY A 116 -0.85 -10.74 -3.48
N TRP A 117 -1.67 -10.68 -2.43
CA TRP A 117 -2.36 -11.82 -1.83
C TRP A 117 -3.88 -11.63 -1.72
N PRO A 118 -4.58 -11.17 -2.77
CA PRO A 118 -6.03 -11.07 -2.72
C PRO A 118 -6.69 -12.44 -2.77
N THR A 119 -7.86 -12.55 -2.14
CA THR A 119 -8.78 -13.67 -2.33
C THR A 119 -9.80 -13.35 -3.43
N THR A 120 -10.58 -14.35 -3.86
CA THR A 120 -11.70 -14.16 -4.79
C THR A 120 -12.69 -13.11 -4.27
N ASP A 121 -12.98 -13.15 -2.97
CA ASP A 121 -13.96 -12.27 -2.32
C ASP A 121 -13.42 -10.88 -1.95
N SER A 122 -12.12 -10.65 -2.15
CA SER A 122 -11.48 -9.38 -1.83
C SER A 122 -12.04 -8.24 -2.67
N ASP A 123 -12.29 -7.10 -2.03
CA ASP A 123 -12.46 -5.82 -2.69
C ASP A 123 -11.12 -5.22 -3.12
N ILE A 124 -11.17 -4.05 -3.75
CA ILE A 124 -10.01 -3.32 -4.24
C ILE A 124 -9.91 -2.03 -3.44
N ASP A 125 -9.09 -2.03 -2.40
CA ASP A 125 -8.82 -0.84 -1.60
C ASP A 125 -7.98 0.16 -2.40
N VAL A 126 -8.42 1.42 -2.38
CA VAL A 126 -7.67 2.51 -3.00
C VAL A 126 -7.35 3.63 -2.02
N LEU A 127 -6.11 4.11 -2.10
CA LEU A 127 -5.68 5.38 -1.56
C LEU A 127 -5.90 6.47 -2.61
N VAL A 128 -6.71 7.46 -2.28
CA VAL A 128 -6.98 8.61 -3.16
C VAL A 128 -6.30 9.85 -2.62
N ILE A 129 -5.41 10.43 -3.43
CA ILE A 129 -4.72 11.68 -3.11
C ILE A 129 -5.47 12.82 -3.76
N VAL A 130 -5.85 13.81 -2.96
CA VAL A 130 -6.64 14.96 -3.38
C VAL A 130 -5.89 16.27 -3.12
N GLN A 131 -6.27 17.32 -3.83
CA GLN A 131 -5.75 18.65 -3.56
C GLN A 131 -6.12 19.10 -2.13
N THR A 132 -5.20 19.78 -1.49
CA THR A 132 -5.42 20.50 -0.23
C THR A 132 -6.67 21.38 -0.28
N ASP A 133 -7.41 21.42 0.84
CA ASP A 133 -8.68 22.14 1.03
C ASP A 133 -9.86 21.71 0.14
N ARG A 134 -9.77 20.52 -0.48
CA ARG A 134 -10.79 19.96 -1.37
C ARG A 134 -11.15 18.51 -1.04
N LEU A 135 -10.73 18.02 0.12
CA LEU A 135 -10.87 16.63 0.54
C LEU A 135 -12.33 16.18 0.57
N TRP A 136 -13.21 16.97 1.19
CA TRP A 136 -14.60 16.58 1.38
C TRP A 136 -15.40 16.66 0.08
N LEU A 137 -15.19 17.72 -0.71
CA LEU A 137 -15.83 17.87 -2.03
C LEU A 137 -15.36 16.77 -2.98
N ALA A 138 -14.05 16.56 -3.12
CA ALA A 138 -13.50 15.53 -4.00
C ALA A 138 -13.99 14.15 -3.57
N ARG A 139 -13.97 13.82 -2.27
CA ARG A 139 -14.51 12.56 -1.76
C ARG A 139 -15.97 12.34 -2.13
N LEU A 140 -16.81 13.38 -2.00
CA LEU A 140 -18.23 13.28 -2.38
C LEU A 140 -18.39 13.00 -3.87
N LEU A 141 -17.63 13.72 -4.73
CA LEU A 141 -17.67 13.53 -6.18
C LEU A 141 -17.16 12.14 -6.59
N VAL A 142 -16.02 11.70 -6.05
CA VAL A 142 -15.48 10.34 -6.27
C VAL A 142 -16.48 9.29 -5.82
N THR A 143 -17.05 9.45 -4.62
CA THR A 143 -18.08 8.55 -4.08
C THR A 143 -19.31 8.49 -4.98
N GLY A 144 -19.82 9.65 -5.40
CA GLY A 144 -21.02 9.76 -6.24
C GLY A 144 -20.79 9.10 -7.58
N MET A 145 -19.70 9.45 -8.26
CA MET A 145 -19.37 8.88 -9.57
C MET A 145 -19.10 7.38 -9.50
N ALA A 146 -18.38 6.90 -8.48
CA ALA A 146 -18.16 5.47 -8.27
C ALA A 146 -19.48 4.70 -8.04
N SER A 147 -20.45 5.34 -7.37
CA SER A 147 -21.76 4.73 -7.10
C SER A 147 -22.66 4.75 -8.33
N LEU A 148 -22.67 5.85 -9.09
CA LEU A 148 -23.45 6.00 -10.33
C LEU A 148 -23.01 5.01 -11.40
N CYS A 149 -21.70 4.77 -11.52
CA CYS A 149 -21.16 3.78 -12.45
C CYS A 149 -21.11 2.36 -11.85
N ASN A 150 -21.69 2.15 -10.67
CA ASN A 150 -21.75 0.86 -10.00
C ASN A 150 -20.39 0.15 -9.90
N VAL A 151 -19.31 0.89 -9.60
CA VAL A 151 -17.96 0.33 -9.39
C VAL A 151 -17.55 0.28 -7.92
N ARG A 152 -18.27 1.00 -7.06
CA ARG A 152 -18.02 1.09 -5.62
C ARG A 152 -18.48 -0.15 -4.85
N ARG A 153 -17.74 -0.52 -3.80
CA ARG A 153 -18.15 -1.52 -2.80
C ARG A 153 -19.42 -1.08 -2.08
N GLY A 154 -20.39 -2.00 -2.00
CA GLY A 154 -21.61 -1.86 -1.20
C GLY A 154 -21.67 -2.92 -0.09
N LYS A 155 -22.78 -2.97 0.66
CA LYS A 155 -23.00 -4.00 1.69
C LYS A 155 -23.19 -5.41 1.11
N LYS A 156 -23.80 -5.51 -0.06
CA LYS A 156 -24.15 -6.77 -0.73
C LYS A 156 -23.10 -7.24 -1.74
N TYR A 157 -22.39 -6.31 -2.37
CA TYR A 157 -21.42 -6.58 -3.41
C TYR A 157 -20.05 -6.03 -2.98
N ILE A 158 -19.17 -6.94 -2.58
CA ILE A 158 -17.84 -6.64 -2.02
C ILE A 158 -16.76 -7.03 -3.02
N ALA A 159 -16.72 -8.29 -3.44
CA ALA A 159 -15.76 -8.80 -4.40
C ALA A 159 -15.70 -7.92 -5.66
N ASP A 160 -14.48 -7.64 -6.13
CA ASP A 160 -14.20 -6.93 -7.39
C ASP A 160 -14.73 -5.48 -7.44
N ARG A 161 -15.02 -4.89 -6.27
CA ARG A 161 -15.48 -3.50 -6.16
C ARG A 161 -14.42 -2.60 -5.53
N ILE A 162 -14.46 -1.32 -5.90
CA ILE A 162 -13.56 -0.30 -5.36
C ILE A 162 -14.00 0.12 -3.96
N CYS A 163 -13.11 0.00 -2.99
CA CYS A 163 -13.29 0.49 -1.63
C CYS A 163 -12.62 1.86 -1.47
N LEU A 164 -13.44 2.88 -1.19
CA LEU A 164 -13.01 4.27 -1.03
C LEU A 164 -12.76 4.58 0.46
N SER A 165 -11.85 3.82 1.07
CA SER A 165 -11.59 3.83 2.52
C SER A 165 -10.49 4.79 2.95
N PHE A 166 -9.57 5.19 2.05
CA PHE A 166 -8.41 6.00 2.43
C PHE A 166 -8.20 7.20 1.50
N TYR A 167 -8.15 8.40 2.08
CA TYR A 167 -7.86 9.66 1.39
C TYR A 167 -6.77 10.45 2.12
N LEU A 168 -5.90 11.11 1.36
CA LEU A 168 -4.92 12.09 1.86
C LEU A 168 -4.95 13.35 1.00
N THR A 169 -4.60 14.49 1.58
CA THR A 169 -4.30 15.71 0.81
C THR A 169 -2.86 15.72 0.33
N ASP A 170 -2.60 16.40 -0.78
CA ASP A 170 -1.24 16.62 -1.31
C ASP A 170 -0.32 17.44 -0.39
N SER A 171 -0.87 18.08 0.66
CA SER A 171 -0.11 18.69 1.77
C SER A 171 0.22 17.74 2.93
N HIS A 172 -0.42 16.56 3.00
CA HIS A 172 -0.26 15.61 4.11
C HIS A 172 0.04 14.21 3.59
N LEU A 173 1.20 14.07 2.95
CA LEU A 173 1.66 12.81 2.37
C LEU A 173 2.49 11.96 3.36
N SER A 174 3.05 12.57 4.41
CA SER A 174 3.73 11.79 5.44
C SER A 174 2.73 10.98 6.25
N LEU A 175 3.03 9.72 6.51
CA LEU A 175 2.25 8.81 7.35
C LEU A 175 2.96 8.52 8.68
N ALA A 176 3.99 9.30 9.02
CA ALA A 176 4.77 9.13 10.24
C ALA A 176 3.92 9.31 11.52
N ASP A 177 2.87 10.13 11.45
CA ASP A 177 1.93 10.47 12.52
C ASP A 177 0.89 9.37 12.78
N VAL A 178 0.63 8.49 11.81
CA VAL A 178 -0.32 7.36 11.92
C VAL A 178 0.32 5.99 12.14
N ARG A 179 1.64 5.99 12.40
CA ARG A 179 2.37 4.80 12.87
C ARG A 179 1.82 4.38 14.22
N ILE A 180 1.60 3.08 14.40
CA ILE A 180 1.14 2.53 15.68
C ILE A 180 2.28 2.06 16.58
N ALA A 181 3.48 1.94 16.02
CA ALA A 181 4.69 1.52 16.71
C ALA A 181 5.93 2.10 16.01
N ALA A 182 7.06 2.06 16.71
CA ALA A 182 8.38 2.34 16.14
C ALA A 182 9.29 1.14 16.43
N PRO A 183 9.48 0.20 15.48
CA PRO A 183 9.04 0.25 14.08
C PRO A 183 7.56 -0.13 13.83
N ASP A 184 6.98 0.37 12.74
CA ASP A 184 5.70 -0.11 12.15
C ASP A 184 6.02 -0.82 10.83
N ILE A 185 6.24 -2.14 10.91
CA ILE A 185 6.68 -2.96 9.77
C ILE A 185 5.62 -3.02 8.66
N TYR A 186 4.34 -3.12 9.04
CA TYR A 186 3.26 -3.16 8.06
C TYR A 186 3.18 -1.87 7.28
N LEU A 187 3.15 -0.71 7.95
CA LEU A 187 3.05 0.58 7.25
C LEU A 187 4.27 0.83 6.36
N THR A 188 5.45 0.38 6.80
CA THR A 188 6.69 0.47 6.03
C THR A 188 6.58 -0.28 4.70
N TYR A 189 6.20 -1.56 4.70
CA TYR A 189 6.02 -2.29 3.45
C TYR A 189 4.82 -1.81 2.64
N TRP A 190 3.72 -1.48 3.31
CA TRP A 190 2.50 -0.97 2.67
C TRP A 190 2.81 0.22 1.76
N LEU A 191 3.65 1.17 2.20
CA LEU A 191 4.08 2.32 1.41
C LEU A 191 4.79 1.93 0.11
N TYR A 192 5.64 0.90 0.14
CA TYR A 192 6.41 0.44 -1.04
C TYR A 192 5.70 -0.63 -1.88
N GLN A 193 4.55 -1.11 -1.41
CA GLN A 193 3.66 -2.01 -2.15
C GLN A 193 2.53 -1.26 -2.85
N LEU A 194 2.35 0.05 -2.63
CA LEU A 194 1.33 0.84 -3.31
C LEU A 194 1.48 0.75 -4.82
N VAL A 195 0.40 0.37 -5.51
CA VAL A 195 0.39 0.27 -6.98
C VAL A 195 -0.22 1.55 -7.55
N PRO A 196 0.55 2.45 -8.19
CA PRO A 196 0.00 3.63 -8.85
C PRO A 196 -0.87 3.21 -10.04
N ILE A 197 -2.11 3.69 -10.07
CA ILE A 197 -3.01 3.50 -11.21
C ILE A 197 -3.30 4.83 -11.90
N PHE A 198 -3.33 5.93 -11.16
CA PHE A 198 -3.43 7.28 -11.68
C PHE A 198 -2.47 8.16 -10.88
N ASP A 199 -1.56 8.86 -11.54
CA ASP A 199 -0.61 9.77 -10.90
C ASP A 199 -0.38 11.00 -11.79
N GLU A 200 -1.13 12.08 -11.52
CA GLU A 200 -1.10 13.30 -12.36
C GLU A 200 0.03 14.26 -11.99
N ALA A 201 0.53 14.17 -10.77
CA ALA A 201 1.38 15.20 -10.16
C ALA A 201 2.62 14.61 -9.47
N GLU A 202 3.11 13.46 -9.95
CA GLU A 202 4.26 12.74 -9.40
C GLU A 202 4.09 12.49 -7.90
N ILE A 203 2.86 12.14 -7.53
CA ILE A 203 2.42 11.93 -6.16
C ILE A 203 3.13 10.72 -5.55
N LEU A 204 3.45 9.68 -6.33
CA LEU A 204 4.21 8.54 -5.80
C LEU A 204 5.58 8.99 -5.27
N GLU A 205 6.31 9.77 -6.06
CA GLU A 205 7.64 10.28 -5.67
C GLU A 205 7.55 11.20 -4.45
N LYS A 206 6.55 12.08 -4.42
CA LYS A 206 6.29 12.95 -3.25
C LYS A 206 5.90 12.15 -2.00
N LEU A 207 5.11 11.09 -2.16
CA LEU A 207 4.71 10.21 -1.07
C LEU A 207 5.92 9.51 -0.46
N HIS A 208 6.81 8.93 -1.27
CA HIS A 208 8.05 8.34 -0.77
C HIS A 208 8.97 9.38 -0.13
N SER A 209 9.12 10.56 -0.75
CA SER A 209 9.93 11.65 -0.20
C SER A 209 9.41 12.15 1.15
N ALA A 210 8.10 12.21 1.34
CA ALA A 210 7.48 12.58 2.63
C ALA A 210 7.62 11.48 3.71
N ASN A 211 7.99 10.27 3.32
CA ASN A 211 8.12 9.10 4.18
C ASN A 211 9.55 8.56 4.25
N GLN A 212 10.57 9.41 4.08
CA GLN A 212 11.99 9.04 4.17
C GLN A 212 12.39 8.31 5.47
N TRP A 213 11.59 8.44 6.53
CA TRP A 213 11.77 7.67 7.78
C TRP A 213 11.79 6.14 7.55
N THR A 214 11.21 5.63 6.46
CA THR A 214 11.25 4.20 6.08
C THR A 214 12.64 3.72 5.69
N HIS A 215 13.55 4.60 5.28
CA HIS A 215 14.90 4.23 4.87
C HIS A 215 15.75 3.69 6.04
N ALA A 216 15.38 4.03 7.28
CA ALA A 216 15.97 3.42 8.47
C ALA A 216 15.59 1.95 8.65
N TYR A 217 14.53 1.49 7.97
CA TYR A 217 14.01 0.14 8.05
C TYR A 217 14.26 -0.69 6.79
N ILE A 218 14.22 -0.09 5.61
CA ILE A 218 14.41 -0.76 4.32
C ILE A 218 15.31 0.08 3.40
N PRO A 219 16.61 0.21 3.70
CA PRO A 219 17.53 1.13 3.00
C PRO A 219 17.79 0.75 1.54
N ASN A 220 17.46 -0.48 1.16
CA ASN A 220 17.62 -1.02 -0.17
C ASN A 220 16.43 -0.77 -1.09
N ALA A 221 15.28 -0.35 -0.55
CA ALA A 221 14.04 -0.25 -1.30
C ALA A 221 14.13 0.75 -2.46
N ALA A 222 13.94 0.26 -3.69
CA ALA A 222 13.87 1.09 -4.88
C ALA A 222 12.43 1.53 -5.19
N VAL A 223 12.20 2.85 -5.28
CA VAL A 223 10.91 3.43 -5.66
C VAL A 223 10.55 3.15 -7.13
N LYS A 224 11.55 3.05 -8.01
CA LYS A 224 11.37 3.17 -9.47
C LYS A 224 11.12 1.85 -10.21
N GLN A 225 11.34 0.69 -9.60
CA GLN A 225 11.52 -0.56 -10.37
C GLN A 225 10.29 -1.47 -10.47
N LYS A 226 9.19 -1.23 -9.73
CA LYS A 226 8.08 -2.19 -9.64
C LYS A 226 6.92 -1.98 -10.61
N PHE A 227 6.88 -0.86 -11.32
CA PHE A 227 5.71 -0.52 -12.14
C PHE A 227 6.10 -0.32 -13.60
N HIS A 228 5.42 -1.04 -14.49
CA HIS A 228 5.43 -0.70 -15.91
C HIS A 228 4.74 0.67 -16.07
N PRO A 229 5.46 1.73 -16.50
CA PRO A 229 4.87 3.06 -16.68
C PRO A 229 3.62 3.03 -17.56
N ASP A 230 3.58 2.09 -18.51
CA ASP A 230 2.47 1.84 -19.44
C ASP A 230 1.15 1.45 -18.74
N LYS A 231 1.20 1.05 -17.46
CA LYS A 231 0.04 0.67 -16.66
C LYS A 231 -0.57 1.84 -15.87
N ILE A 232 0.09 3.01 -15.84
CA ILE A 232 -0.45 4.24 -15.22
C ILE A 232 -1.40 4.92 -16.21
N ILE A 233 -2.59 5.26 -15.74
CA ILE A 233 -3.61 5.91 -16.55
C ILE A 233 -3.24 7.37 -16.79
N ILE A 234 -3.12 7.73 -18.07
CA ILE A 234 -3.04 9.11 -18.53
C ILE A 234 -4.43 9.51 -19.03
N LEU A 235 -4.97 10.61 -18.48
CA LEU A 235 -6.25 11.13 -18.93
C LEU A 235 -6.13 11.71 -20.34
N HIS A 236 -7.17 11.48 -21.14
CA HIS A 236 -7.28 12.12 -22.45
C HIS A 236 -7.25 13.66 -22.29
N PRO A 237 -6.58 14.40 -23.19
CA PRO A 237 -6.42 15.85 -23.07
C PRO A 237 -7.73 16.63 -22.84
N VAL A 238 -8.82 16.21 -23.48
CA VAL A 238 -10.16 16.81 -23.30
C VAL A 238 -10.65 16.67 -21.86
N TRP A 239 -10.57 15.47 -21.27
CA TRP A 239 -11.01 15.24 -19.89
C TRP A 239 -10.11 15.96 -18.90
N ARG A 240 -8.79 16.00 -19.15
CA ARG A 240 -7.85 16.78 -18.35
C ARG A 240 -8.16 18.27 -18.39
N PHE A 241 -8.47 18.81 -19.58
CA PHE A 241 -8.88 20.20 -19.76
C PHE A 241 -10.18 20.51 -19.01
N LEU A 242 -11.22 19.68 -19.18
CA LEU A 242 -12.50 19.85 -18.49
C LEU A 242 -12.34 19.79 -16.97
N LYS A 243 -11.56 18.82 -16.46
CA LYS A 243 -11.21 18.70 -15.04
C LYS A 243 -10.60 19.99 -14.52
N HIS A 244 -9.52 20.49 -15.13
CA HIS A 244 -8.87 21.71 -14.67
C HIS A 244 -9.71 22.97 -14.87
N GLY A 245 -10.58 23.01 -15.89
CA GLY A 245 -11.56 24.08 -16.08
C GLY A 245 -12.55 24.15 -14.91
N LEU A 246 -13.12 23.01 -14.52
CA LEU A 246 -13.99 22.90 -13.34
C LEU A 246 -13.25 23.27 -12.05
N GLU A 247 -12.00 22.81 -11.88
CA GLU A 247 -11.17 23.18 -10.73
C GLU A 247 -11.02 24.70 -10.62
N LYS A 248 -10.70 25.40 -11.72
CA LYS A 248 -10.56 26.87 -11.73
C LYS A 248 -11.85 27.59 -11.36
N ILE A 249 -13.00 27.12 -11.86
CA ILE A 249 -14.32 27.70 -11.53
C ILE A 249 -14.61 27.55 -10.03
N ILE A 250 -14.23 26.42 -9.45
CA ILE A 250 -14.50 26.06 -8.05
C ILE A 250 -13.38 26.57 -7.12
N GLN A 251 -12.25 27.08 -7.63
CA GLN A 251 -11.12 27.48 -6.78
C GLN A 251 -11.38 28.76 -5.95
N ASN A 252 -12.44 29.48 -6.24
CA ASN A 252 -12.84 30.72 -5.59
C ASN A 252 -13.63 30.50 -4.27
N LYS A 253 -14.21 31.58 -3.72
CA LYS A 253 -15.02 31.56 -2.49
C LYS A 253 -16.20 30.58 -2.56
N ILE A 254 -16.70 30.26 -3.76
CA ILE A 254 -17.79 29.29 -3.94
C ILE A 254 -17.29 27.89 -3.57
N GLY A 255 -16.11 27.47 -4.03
CA GLY A 255 -15.60 26.16 -3.64
C GLY A 255 -15.31 26.02 -2.16
N VAL A 256 -14.88 27.09 -1.48
CA VAL A 256 -14.74 27.06 -0.01
C VAL A 256 -16.09 26.79 0.67
N ARG A 257 -17.16 27.43 0.19
CA ARG A 257 -18.51 27.14 0.69
C ARG A 257 -18.94 25.70 0.39
N LEU A 258 -18.73 25.23 -0.83
CA LEU A 258 -19.06 23.85 -1.23
C LEU A 258 -18.30 22.82 -0.39
N GLU A 259 -17.00 23.02 -0.16
CA GLU A 259 -16.17 22.18 0.71
C GLU A 259 -16.76 22.10 2.11
N ASN A 260 -17.11 23.24 2.72
CA ASN A 260 -17.69 23.30 4.07
C ASN A 260 -19.07 22.63 4.15
N ILE A 261 -19.91 22.77 3.12
CA ILE A 261 -21.20 22.09 3.02
C ILE A 261 -20.97 20.57 2.92
N CYS A 262 -20.08 20.12 2.04
CA CYS A 262 -19.75 18.71 1.85
C CYS A 262 -19.16 18.08 3.11
N ARG A 263 -18.30 18.82 3.80
CA ARG A 263 -17.73 18.45 5.11
C ARG A 263 -18.82 18.25 6.13
N SER A 264 -19.69 19.25 6.31
CA SER A 264 -20.77 19.20 7.29
C SER A 264 -21.74 18.05 7.03
N PHE A 265 -22.10 17.83 5.76
CA PHE A 265 -22.97 16.72 5.36
C PHE A 265 -22.34 15.35 5.66
N GLN A 266 -21.08 15.15 5.28
CA GLN A 266 -20.39 13.88 5.49
C GLN A 266 -20.09 13.60 6.96
N LEU A 267 -19.68 14.60 7.74
CA LEU A 267 -19.49 14.45 9.19
C LEU A 267 -20.78 14.06 9.89
N LYS A 268 -21.92 14.68 9.54
CA LYS A 268 -23.24 14.27 10.07
C LYS A 268 -23.59 12.83 9.72
N ARG A 269 -23.17 12.35 8.55
CA ARG A 269 -23.40 10.95 8.14
C ARG A 269 -22.49 9.97 8.87
N ILE A 270 -21.22 10.33 9.09
CA ILE A 270 -20.26 9.53 9.84
C ILE A 270 -20.68 9.45 11.31
N ALA A 271 -21.10 10.56 11.92
CA ALA A 271 -21.55 10.62 13.32
C ALA A 271 -22.81 9.79 13.61
N LYS A 272 -23.57 9.38 12.57
CA LYS A 272 -24.73 8.48 12.72
C LYS A 272 -24.34 7.00 12.75
N GLN A 273 -23.08 6.65 12.50
CA GLN A 273 -22.59 5.29 12.65
C GLN A 273 -22.35 5.00 14.15
N PRO A 274 -22.62 3.77 14.62
CA PRO A 274 -22.61 3.44 16.05
C PRO A 274 -21.27 3.76 16.74
N HIS A 275 -21.37 4.15 18.01
CA HIS A 275 -20.39 4.89 18.83
C HIS A 275 -19.03 4.22 19.16
N ASN A 276 -18.65 3.13 18.51
CA ASN A 276 -17.28 2.60 18.59
C ASN A 276 -16.57 2.90 17.28
N ILE A 277 -16.20 4.17 17.07
CA ILE A 277 -15.24 4.52 16.02
C ILE A 277 -13.91 3.88 16.45
N PRO A 278 -13.40 2.87 15.73
CA PRO A 278 -12.17 2.21 16.14
C PRO A 278 -11.01 3.21 16.14
N PRO A 279 -10.01 3.08 17.03
CA PRO A 279 -8.91 4.04 17.18
C PRO A 279 -8.11 4.27 15.89
N ALA A 280 -8.22 3.36 14.93
CA ALA A 280 -7.57 3.46 13.63
C ALA A 280 -8.28 4.34 12.60
N VAL A 281 -9.51 4.79 12.88
CA VAL A 281 -10.25 5.70 12.01
C VAL A 281 -9.73 7.11 12.21
N VAL A 282 -9.17 7.67 11.15
CA VAL A 282 -8.65 9.04 11.14
C VAL A 282 -9.64 9.91 10.37
N ILE A 283 -10.14 10.96 11.02
CA ILE A 283 -11.02 11.94 10.39
C ILE A 283 -10.46 13.34 10.63
N SER A 284 -9.81 13.90 9.61
CA SER A 284 -9.30 15.27 9.62
C SER A 284 -9.61 15.96 8.29
N ASN A 285 -9.15 17.21 8.15
CA ASN A 285 -9.24 17.94 6.87
C ASN A 285 -8.15 17.55 5.87
N THR A 286 -7.18 16.75 6.29
CA THR A 286 -6.02 16.36 5.49
C THR A 286 -5.93 14.84 5.29
N MET A 287 -6.64 14.07 6.10
CA MET A 287 -6.64 12.61 6.04
C MET A 287 -8.01 12.05 6.42
N LEU A 288 -8.50 11.10 5.63
CA LEU A 288 -9.65 10.28 5.99
C LEU A 288 -9.32 8.81 5.84
N LYS A 289 -9.34 8.04 6.93
CA LYS A 289 -9.11 6.59 6.96
C LYS A 289 -10.28 5.92 7.66
N PHE A 290 -10.99 5.03 6.96
CA PHE A 290 -12.24 4.40 7.44
C PHE A 290 -12.14 2.88 7.67
N HIS A 291 -10.93 2.31 7.79
CA HIS A 291 -10.80 0.90 8.16
C HIS A 291 -11.16 0.72 9.63
N GLU A 292 -12.25 -0.02 9.87
CA GLU A 292 -12.75 -0.32 11.21
C GLU A 292 -11.89 -1.37 11.94
N ASP A 293 -11.22 -2.24 11.19
CA ASP A 293 -10.36 -3.30 11.74
C ASP A 293 -8.90 -3.07 11.31
N ASP A 294 -8.10 -2.46 12.18
CA ASP A 294 -6.67 -2.20 11.95
C ASP A 294 -5.84 -3.30 12.60
N ARG A 295 -5.55 -4.32 11.79
CA ARG A 295 -4.83 -5.54 12.20
C ARG A 295 -3.31 -5.36 12.26
N ARG A 296 -2.78 -4.14 12.09
CA ARG A 296 -1.33 -3.89 12.08
C ARG A 296 -0.65 -4.34 13.37
N ALA A 297 -1.29 -4.12 14.53
CA ALA A 297 -0.75 -4.57 15.81
C ALA A 297 -0.68 -6.10 15.91
N GLU A 298 -1.69 -6.80 15.36
CA GLU A 298 -1.70 -8.26 15.28
C GLU A 298 -0.56 -8.76 14.39
N TYR A 299 -0.40 -8.19 13.19
CA TYR A 299 0.68 -8.57 12.26
C TYR A 299 2.07 -8.32 12.86
N GLN A 300 2.22 -7.24 13.63
CA GLN A 300 3.48 -6.97 14.33
C GLN A 300 3.74 -7.99 15.43
N HIS A 301 2.72 -8.35 16.21
CA HIS A 301 2.86 -9.35 17.26
C HIS A 301 3.20 -10.74 16.69
N VAL A 302 2.50 -11.18 15.64
CA VAL A 302 2.76 -12.48 15.00
C VAL A 302 4.15 -12.49 14.36
N TRP A 303 4.57 -11.39 13.72
CA TRP A 303 5.92 -11.26 13.19
C TRP A 303 6.97 -11.39 14.30
N LEU A 304 6.84 -10.62 15.38
CA LEU A 304 7.77 -10.66 16.51
C LEU A 304 7.79 -12.01 17.22
N ALA A 305 6.70 -12.78 17.20
CA ALA A 305 6.65 -14.11 17.80
C ALA A 305 7.24 -15.21 16.89
N HIS A 306 7.52 -14.90 15.62
CA HIS A 306 7.96 -15.89 14.66
C HIS A 306 9.39 -16.37 14.98
N PRO A 307 9.68 -17.69 15.08
CA PRO A 307 11.00 -18.20 15.49
C PRO A 307 12.16 -17.65 14.67
N ALA A 308 11.99 -17.54 13.35
CA ALA A 308 13.00 -16.96 12.46
C ALA A 308 13.36 -15.47 12.71
N THR A 309 12.61 -14.74 13.56
CA THR A 309 12.94 -13.36 13.93
C THR A 309 13.91 -13.24 15.10
N PHE A 310 14.00 -14.30 15.93
CA PHE A 310 14.99 -14.45 16.99
C PHE A 310 16.07 -15.40 16.50
N ILE A 311 17.32 -14.97 16.56
CA ILE A 311 18.44 -15.87 16.30
C ILE A 311 19.28 -15.83 17.56
N ASP A 312 19.34 -16.99 18.23
CA ASP A 312 20.39 -17.28 19.19
C ASP A 312 21.71 -17.22 18.42
N VAL A 313 22.56 -16.27 18.79
CA VAL A 313 23.83 -15.98 18.12
C VAL A 313 24.85 -17.11 18.35
N GLU A 314 24.49 -18.16 19.10
CA GLU A 314 25.41 -19.18 19.60
C GLU A 314 25.69 -20.34 18.64
N GLU A 315 24.86 -20.60 17.61
CA GLU A 315 25.02 -21.82 16.79
C GLU A 315 26.07 -21.77 15.66
N ASN A 316 26.74 -20.63 15.41
CA ASN A 316 27.73 -20.52 14.32
C ASN A 316 29.19 -20.36 14.80
N THR A 317 29.51 -20.90 15.98
CA THR A 317 30.88 -20.93 16.51
C THR A 317 31.39 -22.36 16.70
N ILE A 318 31.33 -23.22 15.67
CA ILE A 318 32.11 -24.47 15.62
C ILE A 318 32.66 -24.68 14.21
#